data_AF-A0A7C3MYN2-F1
#
_entry.id   AF-A0A7C3MYN2-F1
#
_cell.length_a   1.000
_cell.length_b   1.000
_cell.length_c   1.000
_cell.angle_alpha   90.00
_cell.angle_beta   90.00
_cell.angle_gamma   90.00
#
_symmetry.space_group_name_H-M   'P 1'
#
loop_
_entity.id
_entity.type
_entity.pdbx_description
1 polymer ?
#
loop_
_entity_poly.entity_id
_entity_poly.type
_entity_poly.pdbx_seq_one_letter_code
_entity_poly.pdbx_strand_id
1 'polypeptide(L)'
;MGRTVLPFSKVLEQEVQQWRKFRRGLRKEDQQFFDRLFEKARLHVQAGVYASTPWPFETILVSILLEHEKALDEMRSRLKALEKERGGFVESAEAFEELDTEERKVP
;
A
#
# COMPACT_ATOMS: atom_id res chain seq x y z
N MET A 1 14.00 -1.09 41.11
CA MET A 1 14.77 -0.55 39.96
C MET A 1 13.82 -0.41 38.79
N GLY A 2 13.64 0.82 38.28
CA GLY A 2 12.64 1.13 37.26
C GLY A 2 12.89 0.33 35.98
N ARG A 3 11.85 -0.34 35.47
CA ARG A 3 11.91 -1.03 34.18
C ARG A 3 12.08 0.04 33.10
N THR A 4 13.24 0.10 32.46
CA THR A 4 13.46 0.93 31.27
C THR A 4 12.42 0.54 30.22
N VAL A 5 11.54 1.47 29.85
CA VAL A 5 10.62 1.27 28.72
C VAL A 5 11.48 1.23 27.46
N LEU A 6 11.46 0.11 26.76
CA LEU A 6 12.21 -0.04 25.52
C LEU A 6 11.62 0.89 24.46
N PRO A 7 12.45 1.58 23.66
CA PRO A 7 11.96 2.33 22.51
C PRO A 7 11.17 1.42 21.57
N PHE A 8 10.07 1.91 21.00
CA PHE A 8 9.23 1.13 20.09
C PHE A 8 10.00 0.57 18.89
N SER A 9 11.04 1.27 18.41
CA SER A 9 11.95 0.77 17.37
C SER A 9 12.66 -0.53 17.79
N LYS A 10 13.08 -0.64 19.05
CA LYS A 10 13.69 -1.85 19.62
C LYS A 10 12.69 -2.97 19.81
N VAL A 11 11.47 -2.63 20.18
CA VAL A 11 10.38 -3.61 20.26
C VAL A 11 10.05 -4.17 18.87
N LEU A 12 10.01 -3.31 17.84
CA LEU A 12 9.82 -3.73 16.45
C LEU A 12 10.97 -4.64 15.99
N GLU A 13 12.24 -4.30 16.29
CA GLU A 13 13.38 -5.17 16.01
C GLU A 13 13.21 -6.55 16.68
N GLN A 14 12.79 -6.60 17.95
CA GLN A 14 12.55 -7.86 18.66
C GLN A 14 11.45 -8.70 18.00
N GLU A 15 10.35 -8.08 17.58
CA GLU A 15 9.31 -8.79 16.84
C GLU A 15 9.84 -9.36 15.52
N VAL A 16 10.56 -8.58 14.72
CA VAL A 16 11.19 -9.09 13.48
C VAL A 16 12.07 -10.32 13.76
N GLN A 17 12.80 -10.34 14.88
CA GLN A 17 13.60 -11.49 15.29
C GLN A 17 12.75 -12.72 15.65
N GLN A 18 11.66 -12.53 16.38
CA GLN A 18 10.74 -13.63 16.74
C GLN A 18 10.17 -14.30 15.49
N TRP A 19 9.85 -13.51 14.46
CA TRP A 19 9.30 -14.01 13.20
C TRP A 19 10.34 -14.57 12.22
N ARG A 20 11.63 -14.61 12.57
CA ARG A 20 12.68 -15.18 11.68
C ARG A 20 12.43 -16.65 11.31
N LYS A 21 11.89 -17.46 12.22
CA LYS A 21 11.57 -18.87 11.94
C LYS A 21 10.48 -18.98 10.88
N PHE A 22 9.42 -18.16 11.00
CA PHE A 22 8.35 -18.08 10.02
C PHE A 22 8.89 -17.64 8.66
N ARG A 23 9.69 -16.56 8.61
CA ARG A 23 10.34 -16.08 7.39
C ARG A 23 11.15 -17.18 6.70
N ARG A 24 11.90 -18.00 7.45
CA ARG A 24 12.67 -19.12 6.88
C ARG A 24 11.81 -20.25 6.31
N GLY A 25 10.57 -20.39 6.77
CA GLY A 25 9.61 -21.35 6.23
C GLY A 25 8.95 -20.90 4.92
N LEU A 26 9.04 -19.61 4.57
CA LEU A 26 8.50 -19.06 3.33
C LEU A 26 9.39 -19.36 2.12
N ARG A 27 8.78 -19.43 0.93
CA ARG A 27 9.51 -19.46 -0.34
C ARG A 27 10.38 -18.21 -0.48
N LYS A 28 11.49 -18.30 -1.23
CA LYS A 28 12.39 -17.15 -1.44
C LYS A 28 11.66 -15.93 -2.02
N GLU A 29 10.70 -16.16 -2.91
CA GLU A 29 9.87 -15.11 -3.51
C GLU A 29 8.97 -14.40 -2.48
N ASP A 30 8.49 -15.12 -1.48
CA ASP A 30 7.60 -14.59 -0.42
C ASP A 30 8.38 -13.88 0.69
N GLN A 31 9.62 -14.29 0.93
CA GLN A 31 10.49 -13.69 1.96
C GLN A 31 10.67 -12.18 1.77
N GLN A 32 10.84 -11.73 0.52
CA GLN A 32 10.95 -10.29 0.23
C GLN A 32 9.65 -9.52 0.51
N PHE A 33 8.47 -10.12 0.28
CA PHE A 33 7.20 -9.49 0.61
C PHE A 33 7.04 -9.39 2.13
N PHE A 34 7.42 -10.45 2.85
CA PHE A 34 7.41 -10.48 4.30
C PHE A 34 8.31 -9.39 4.90
N ASP A 35 9.54 -9.24 4.40
CA ASP A 35 10.46 -8.20 4.87
C ASP A 35 9.89 -6.79 4.64
N ARG A 36 9.24 -6.56 3.49
CA ARG A 36 8.54 -5.29 3.19
C ARG A 36 7.41 -4.96 4.17
N LEU A 37 6.74 -5.96 4.77
CA LEU A 37 5.71 -5.69 5.79
C LEU A 37 6.31 -4.97 6.99
N PHE A 38 7.44 -5.45 7.51
CA PHE A 38 8.08 -4.80 8.67
C PHE A 38 8.71 -3.45 8.31
N GLU A 39 9.13 -3.25 7.05
CA GLU A 39 9.53 -1.93 6.57
C GLU A 39 8.38 -0.93 6.59
N LYS A 40 7.17 -1.34 6.15
CA LYS A 40 5.95 -0.52 6.26
C LYS A 40 5.65 -0.16 7.72
N ALA A 41 5.79 -1.12 8.63
CA ALA A 41 5.58 -0.86 10.07
C ALA A 41 6.57 0.18 10.64
N ARG A 42 7.83 0.20 10.16
CA ARG A 42 8.84 1.16 10.62
C ARG A 42 8.51 2.62 10.28
N LEU A 43 7.68 2.87 9.28
CA LEU A 43 7.21 4.23 8.95
C LEU A 43 6.33 4.82 10.06
N HIS A 44 5.77 3.99 10.93
CA HIS A 44 4.81 4.37 11.95
C HIS A 44 5.35 4.26 13.38
N VAL A 45 6.68 4.30 13.55
CA VAL A 45 7.32 4.20 14.88
C VAL A 45 6.77 5.23 15.86
N GLN A 46 6.56 6.47 15.43
CA GLN A 46 6.02 7.53 16.30
C GLN A 46 4.57 7.26 16.72
N ALA A 47 3.73 6.81 15.78
CA ALA A 47 2.37 6.41 16.09
C ALA A 47 2.34 5.23 17.07
N GLY A 48 3.29 4.30 16.95
CA GLY A 48 3.40 3.17 17.87
C GLY A 48 3.88 3.55 19.28
N VAL A 49 4.79 4.52 19.40
CA VAL A 49 5.14 5.11 20.71
C VAL A 49 3.90 5.74 21.34
N TYR A 50 3.12 6.49 20.56
CA TYR A 50 1.93 7.17 21.06
C TYR A 50 0.83 6.19 21.48
N ALA A 51 0.59 5.13 20.70
CA ALA A 51 -0.45 4.15 20.97
C ALA A 51 -0.24 3.42 22.30
N SER A 52 1.01 3.26 22.76
CA SER A 52 1.37 2.69 24.07
C SER A 52 0.61 1.40 24.39
N THR A 53 0.39 0.56 23.38
CA THR A 53 -0.41 -0.66 23.51
C THR A 53 0.34 -1.72 24.33
N PRO A 54 -0.38 -2.58 25.09
CA PRO A 54 0.26 -3.69 25.80
C PRO A 54 0.87 -4.73 24.87
N TRP A 55 0.37 -4.82 23.63
CA TRP A 55 0.76 -5.77 22.61
C TRP A 55 1.33 -5.05 21.38
N PRO A 56 2.66 -4.82 21.33
CA PRO A 56 3.30 -4.06 20.27
C PRO A 56 3.05 -4.62 18.86
N PHE A 57 2.84 -5.93 18.76
CA PHE A 57 2.52 -6.59 17.51
C PHE A 57 1.21 -6.10 16.89
N GLU A 58 0.18 -5.79 17.68
CA GLU A 58 -1.08 -5.23 17.17
C GLU A 58 -0.84 -3.88 16.48
N THR A 59 0.00 -3.04 17.09
CA THR A 59 0.40 -1.75 16.51
C THR A 59 1.20 -1.92 15.21
N ILE A 60 2.08 -2.92 15.15
CA ILE A 60 2.81 -3.29 13.92
C ILE A 60 1.83 -3.72 12.83
N LEU A 61 0.85 -4.57 13.15
CA LEU A 61 -0.18 -5.01 12.21
C LEU A 61 -1.03 -3.86 11.69
N VAL A 62 -1.52 -2.98 12.56
CA VAL A 62 -2.28 -1.79 12.16
C VAL A 62 -1.46 -0.89 11.24
N SER A 63 -0.17 -0.71 11.56
CA SER A 63 0.75 0.07 10.73
C SER A 63 0.93 -0.53 9.33
N ILE A 64 1.03 -1.86 9.25
CA ILE A 64 1.09 -2.59 7.99
C ILE A 64 -0.20 -2.39 7.19
N LEU A 65 -1.35 -2.59 7.82
CA LEU A 65 -2.66 -2.47 7.19
C LEU A 65 -2.89 -1.05 6.65
N LEU A 66 -2.50 -0.02 7.40
CA LEU A 66 -2.58 1.37 6.98
C LEU A 66 -1.79 1.63 5.69
N GLU A 67 -0.57 1.09 5.60
CA GLU A 67 0.26 1.21 4.39
C GLU A 67 -0.22 0.32 3.23
N HIS A 68 -1.09 -0.65 3.47
CA HIS A 68 -1.77 -1.39 2.41
C HIS A 68 -3.00 -0.65 1.93
N GLU A 69 -3.79 -0.05 2.83
CA GLU A 69 -4.96 0.75 2.45
C GLU A 69 -4.56 1.94 1.59
N LYS A 70 -3.47 2.65 1.94
CA LYS A 70 -2.92 3.72 1.10
C LYS A 70 -2.53 3.23 -0.29
N ALA A 71 -1.87 2.08 -0.38
CA ALA A 71 -1.45 1.51 -1.66
C ALA A 71 -2.66 1.10 -2.52
N LEU A 72 -3.72 0.56 -1.89
CA LEU A 72 -4.97 0.22 -2.57
C LEU A 72 -5.67 1.47 -3.09
N ASP A 73 -5.73 2.54 -2.30
CA ASP A 73 -6.33 3.81 -2.73
C ASP A 73 -5.55 4.45 -3.89
N GLU A 74 -4.22 4.41 -3.83
CA GLU A 74 -3.36 4.87 -4.93
C GLU A 74 -3.59 4.06 -6.21
N MET A 75 -3.65 2.73 -6.10
CA MET A 75 -3.93 1.85 -7.25
C MET A 75 -5.33 2.13 -7.83
N ARG A 76 -6.36 2.27 -6.99
CA ARG A 76 -7.72 2.63 -7.41
C ARG A 76 -7.75 3.98 -8.12
N SER A 77 -7.02 4.97 -7.61
CA SER A 77 -6.94 6.29 -8.20
C SER A 77 -6.26 6.27 -9.57
N ARG A 78 -5.17 5.50 -9.72
CA ARG A 78 -4.50 5.30 -11.01
C ARG A 78 -5.38 4.57 -12.02
N LEU A 79 -6.12 3.54 -11.59
CA LEU A 79 -7.07 2.85 -12.45
C LEU A 79 -8.16 3.79 -12.97
N LYS A 80 -8.76 4.60 -12.08
CA LYS A 80 -9.76 5.61 -12.48
C LYS A 80 -9.20 6.63 -13.46
N ALA A 81 -7.95 7.08 -13.26
CA ALA A 81 -7.30 8.00 -14.18
C ALA A 81 -7.10 7.38 -15.57
N LEU A 82 -6.60 6.15 -15.64
CA LEU A 82 -6.42 5.41 -16.89
C LEU A 82 -7.74 5.10 -17.60
N GLU A 83 -8.79 4.76 -16.85
CA GLU A 83 -10.14 4.57 -17.38
C GLU A 83 -10.71 5.86 -17.94
N LYS A 84 -10.49 6.99 -17.28
CA LYS A 84 -10.91 8.31 -17.76
C LYS A 84 -10.16 8.72 -19.02
N GLU A 85 -8.85 8.52 -19.06
CA GLU A 85 -8.04 8.77 -20.26
C GLU A 85 -8.54 7.90 -21.41
N ARG A 86 -8.70 6.59 -21.19
CA ARG A 86 -9.20 5.66 -22.22
C ARG A 86 -10.64 5.97 -22.65
N GLY A 87 -11.53 6.34 -21.72
CA GLY A 87 -12.90 6.76 -22.04
C GLY A 87 -12.95 8.07 -22.83
N GLY A 88 -12.09 9.04 -22.49
CA GLY A 88 -11.92 10.28 -23.26
C GLY A 88 -11.34 10.05 -24.65
N PHE A 89 -10.49 9.04 -24.83
CA PHE A 89 -10.03 8.62 -26.16
C PHE A 89 -11.15 7.98 -27.00
N VAL A 90 -12.09 7.24 -26.39
CA VAL A 90 -13.24 6.65 -27.09
C VAL A 90 -14.25 7.74 -27.48
N GLU A 91 -14.63 8.64 -26.56
CA GLU A 91 -15.53 9.76 -26.85
C GLU A 91 -14.94 10.69 -27.92
N SER A 92 -13.62 10.96 -27.87
CA SER A 92 -12.96 11.78 -28.88
C SER A 92 -12.82 11.08 -30.23
N ALA A 93 -12.79 9.75 -30.29
CA ALA A 93 -12.76 8.98 -31.54
C ALA A 93 -14.16 8.87 -32.17
N GLU A 94 -15.18 8.63 -31.35
CA GLU A 94 -16.59 8.62 -31.77
C GLU A 94 -17.03 10.01 -32.26
N ALA A 95 -16.65 11.08 -31.55
CA ALA A 95 -16.90 12.45 -32.01
C ALA A 95 -16.18 12.79 -33.33
N PHE A 96 -15.00 12.21 -33.58
CA PHE A 96 -14.27 12.39 -34.83
C PHE A 96 -14.92 11.63 -35.99
N GLU A 97 -15.38 10.39 -35.75
CA GLU A 97 -16.12 9.61 -36.75
C GLU A 97 -17.50 10.21 -37.08
N GLU A 98 -18.21 10.78 -36.11
CA GLU A 98 -19.49 11.47 -36.34
C GLU A 98 -19.33 12.73 -37.20
N LEU A 99 -18.27 13.51 -36.97
CA LEU A 99 -17.94 14.71 -37.77
C LEU A 99 -17.56 14.36 -39.24
N ASP A 100 -16.76 13.31 -39.44
CA ASP A 100 -16.40 12.83 -40.80
C ASP A 100 -17.61 12.28 -41.58
N THR A 101 -18.64 11.80 -40.87
CA THR A 101 -19.86 11.25 -41.48
C THR A 101 -20.84 12.37 -41.89
N GLU A 102 -20.87 13.49 -41.17
CA GLU A 102 -21.66 14.67 -41.56
C GLU A 102 -21.06 15.41 -42.78
N GLU A 103 -19.73 15.52 -42.89
CA GLU A 103 -19.09 16.20 -44.04
C GLU A 103 -19.27 15.45 -45.38
N ARG A 104 -19.51 14.13 -45.36
CA ARG A 104 -19.82 13.34 -46.56
C ARG A 104 -21.26 13.45 -47.06
N LYS A 105 -22.12 14.18 -46.34
CA LYS A 105 -23.56 14.30 -46.65
C LYS A 105 -23.97 15.67 -47.21
N VAL A 106 -23.01 16.51 -47.59
CA VAL A 106 -23.29 17.76 -48.32
C VAL A 106 -23.31 17.47 -49.82
N PRO A 107 -24.43 17.73 -50.52
CA PRO A 107 -24.56 17.50 -51.97
C PRO A 107 -23.72 18.44 -52.82
#